data_AF-A0A376TH53-F1
#
_entry.id   AF-A0A376TH53-F1
#
_cell.length_a   1.000
_cell.length_b   1.000
_cell.length_c   1.000
_cell.angle_alpha   90.00
_cell.angle_beta   90.00
_cell.angle_gamma   90.00
#
_symmetry.space_group_name_H-M   'P 1'
#
loop_
_entity.id
_entity.type
_entity.pdbx_description
1 polymer ?
#
loop_
_entity_poly.entity_id
_entity_poly.type
_entity_poly.pdbx_seq_one_letter_code
_entity_poly.pdbx_strand_id
1 'polypeptide(L)'
;MPPWGLPGAATQSGFYSHTIGGGPANANALRFEDKPGGEEVWLHAEKDQRIEVNNNESHWVGNNRLKVIDKTETAIIGEKRSLTVQTDDISLAGGDKTIQTVQNLRLAAGDSIILSCGKTILQMTSDGMFNITCKNFNITATENGKINTQSGQLDLNMNDRAADIPPPGTSEKTTLQLAIDVTFMTKNK
;
A
#
# COMPACT_ATOMS: atom_id res chain seq x y z
N MET A 1 10.06 -41.70 14.38
CA MET A 1 10.42 -40.62 15.34
C MET A 1 9.22 -39.70 15.49
N PRO A 2 9.04 -39.05 16.65
CA PRO A 2 8.03 -38.00 16.78
C PRO A 2 8.29 -36.91 15.73
N PRO A 3 7.24 -36.19 15.27
CA PRO A 3 7.40 -35.19 14.24
C PRO A 3 8.41 -34.12 14.67
N TRP A 4 8.41 -33.71 15.95
CA TRP A 4 9.33 -32.72 16.52
C TRP A 4 10.40 -33.35 17.41
N GLY A 5 11.58 -32.73 17.47
CA GLY A 5 12.74 -33.24 18.19
C GLY A 5 12.55 -33.25 19.70
N LEU A 6 12.12 -34.39 20.25
CA LEU A 6 12.05 -34.60 21.70
C LEU A 6 13.44 -34.90 22.30
N PRO A 7 13.70 -34.48 23.56
CA PRO A 7 12.79 -33.77 24.47
C PRO A 7 12.76 -32.24 24.29
N GLY A 8 13.58 -31.68 23.41
CA GLY A 8 13.72 -30.22 23.25
C GLY A 8 12.43 -29.50 22.84
N ALA A 9 11.56 -30.18 22.07
CA ALA A 9 10.26 -29.68 21.63
C ALA A 9 9.09 -30.20 22.49
N ALA A 10 9.31 -30.41 23.80
CA ALA A 10 8.29 -30.97 24.70
C ALA A 10 7.02 -30.10 24.84
N THR A 11 7.09 -28.80 24.54
CA THR A 11 5.97 -27.86 24.56
C THR A 11 5.25 -27.73 23.22
N GLN A 12 5.69 -28.48 22.19
CA GLN A 12 5.08 -28.44 20.87
C GLN A 12 4.16 -29.63 20.63
N SER A 13 3.01 -29.38 20.01
CA SER A 13 2.03 -30.39 19.62
C SER A 13 1.47 -30.08 18.22
N GLY A 14 0.78 -31.04 17.58
CA GLY A 14 0.12 -30.79 16.29
C GLY A 14 0.06 -31.99 15.34
N PHE A 15 -0.24 -31.67 14.08
CA PHE A 15 -0.34 -32.61 12.96
C PHE A 15 0.72 -32.29 11.91
N TYR A 16 1.38 -33.33 11.39
CA TYR A 16 2.34 -33.24 10.29
C TYR A 16 2.08 -34.35 9.28
N SER A 17 1.91 -33.99 8.02
CA SER A 17 1.80 -34.96 6.92
C SER A 17 3.10 -35.03 6.13
N HIS A 18 3.29 -36.09 5.34
CA HIS A 18 4.33 -36.12 4.31
C HIS A 18 3.69 -36.29 2.93
N THR A 19 4.20 -35.54 1.96
CA THR A 19 3.88 -35.79 0.55
C THR A 19 4.37 -37.18 0.17
N ILE A 20 3.49 -38.00 -0.40
CA ILE A 20 3.83 -39.36 -0.84
C ILE A 20 4.91 -39.26 -1.94
N GLY A 21 6.06 -39.90 -1.69
CA GLY A 21 7.22 -39.83 -2.60
C GLY A 21 7.99 -38.50 -2.55
N GLY A 22 7.60 -37.57 -1.69
CA GLY A 22 8.32 -36.33 -1.43
C GLY A 22 9.49 -36.53 -0.45
N GLY A 23 10.36 -35.53 -0.35
CA GLY A 23 11.43 -35.49 0.63
C GLY A 23 10.94 -35.09 2.02
N PRO A 24 11.84 -35.06 3.03
CA PRO A 24 11.51 -34.70 4.41
C PRO A 24 10.89 -33.30 4.58
N ALA A 25 11.17 -32.39 3.65
CA ALA A 25 10.68 -31.01 3.65
C ALA A 25 9.28 -30.85 3.02
N ASN A 26 8.76 -31.85 2.31
CA ASN A 26 7.48 -31.75 1.60
C ASN A 26 6.34 -32.22 2.52
N ALA A 27 5.66 -31.27 3.16
CA ALA A 27 4.72 -31.56 4.24
C ALA A 27 3.66 -30.48 4.40
N ASN A 28 2.51 -30.84 4.96
CA ASN A 28 1.58 -29.87 5.55
C ASN A 28 1.69 -29.96 7.06
N ALA A 29 1.49 -28.84 7.76
CA ALA A 29 1.60 -28.79 9.21
C ALA A 29 0.55 -27.89 9.84
N LEU A 30 0.03 -28.32 10.99
CA LEU A 30 -0.61 -27.46 11.97
C LEU A 30 0.08 -27.73 13.31
N ARG A 31 0.84 -26.75 13.81
CA ARG A 31 1.61 -26.86 15.05
C ARG A 31 1.15 -25.82 16.07
N PHE A 32 1.05 -26.25 17.32
CA PHE A 32 0.86 -25.40 18.49
C PHE A 32 2.14 -25.43 19.33
N GLU A 33 2.60 -24.27 19.76
CA GLU A 33 3.70 -24.07 20.73
C GLU A 33 3.13 -23.44 21.99
N ASP A 34 3.27 -24.12 23.13
CA ASP A 34 2.74 -23.71 24.44
C ASP A 34 3.86 -23.28 25.41
N LYS A 35 5.03 -22.91 24.89
CA LYS A 35 6.10 -22.33 25.70
C LYS A 35 5.70 -20.93 26.20
N PRO A 36 5.71 -20.67 27.52
CA PRO A 36 5.32 -19.37 28.06
C PRO A 36 6.09 -18.19 27.45
N GLY A 37 5.36 -17.23 26.88
CA GLY A 37 5.90 -16.04 26.21
C GLY A 37 6.48 -16.29 24.81
N GLY A 38 6.36 -17.51 24.29
CA GLY A 38 6.76 -17.92 22.95
C GLY A 38 5.67 -18.69 22.22
N GLU A 39 4.42 -18.48 22.60
CA GLU A 39 3.27 -19.21 22.08
C GLU A 39 3.07 -18.91 20.58
N GLU A 40 2.78 -19.96 19.81
CA GLU A 40 2.61 -19.85 18.36
C GLU A 40 1.61 -20.88 17.84
N VAL A 41 0.80 -20.47 16.86
CA VAL A 41 0.14 -21.39 15.94
C VAL A 41 0.79 -21.25 14.57
N TRP A 42 1.39 -22.33 14.07
CA TRP A 42 1.98 -22.38 12.75
C TRP A 42 1.14 -23.26 11.84
N LEU A 43 0.63 -22.67 10.75
CA LEU A 43 -0.06 -23.36 9.68
C LEU A 43 0.80 -23.30 8.41
N HIS A 44 1.17 -24.46 7.90
CA HIS A 44 1.96 -24.61 6.68
C HIS A 44 1.23 -25.48 5.68
N ALA A 45 1.03 -24.94 4.48
CA ALA A 45 0.50 -25.67 3.34
C ALA A 45 1.64 -25.85 2.32
N GLU A 46 1.92 -27.09 1.94
CA GLU A 46 3.04 -27.41 1.02
C GLU A 46 2.86 -26.77 -0.36
N LYS A 47 1.61 -26.61 -0.79
CA LYS A 47 1.30 -26.20 -2.16
C LYS A 47 0.18 -25.16 -2.20
N ASP A 48 -1.06 -25.61 -1.99
CA ASP A 48 -2.25 -24.77 -2.12
C ASP A 48 -3.00 -24.72 -0.79
N GLN A 49 -3.30 -23.53 -0.29
CA GLN A 49 -4.22 -23.32 0.82
C GLN A 49 -5.51 -22.68 0.29
N ARG A 50 -6.64 -23.34 0.50
CA ARG A 50 -7.97 -22.78 0.24
C ARG A 50 -8.70 -22.58 1.55
N ILE A 51 -9.26 -21.38 1.73
CA ILE A 51 -10.15 -21.05 2.84
C ILE A 51 -11.50 -20.71 2.23
N GLU A 52 -12.56 -21.34 2.73
CA GLU A 52 -13.94 -21.12 2.28
C GLU A 52 -14.81 -20.92 3.52
N VAL A 53 -15.54 -19.80 3.55
CA VAL A 53 -16.41 -19.43 4.66
C VAL A 53 -17.76 -19.07 4.08
N ASN A 54 -18.78 -19.89 4.35
CA ASN A 54 -20.11 -19.76 3.74
C ASN A 54 -20.96 -18.60 4.29
N ASN A 55 -20.47 -17.88 5.29
CA ASN A 55 -21.22 -16.80 5.92
C ASN A 55 -20.31 -15.61 6.26
N ASN A 56 -19.70 -15.60 7.45
CA ASN A 56 -18.91 -14.48 7.94
C ASN A 56 -17.51 -14.94 8.37
N GLU A 57 -16.48 -14.24 7.91
CA GLU A 57 -15.12 -14.35 8.42
C GLU A 57 -14.78 -13.08 9.22
N SER A 58 -14.26 -13.24 10.43
CA SER A 58 -13.74 -12.15 11.25
C SER A 58 -12.30 -12.45 11.64
N HIS A 59 -11.43 -11.44 11.58
CA HIS A 59 -10.03 -11.58 11.95
C HIS A 59 -9.62 -10.38 12.80
N TRP A 60 -9.17 -10.65 14.03
CA TRP A 60 -8.61 -9.66 14.93
C TRP A 60 -7.15 -10.01 15.23
N VAL A 61 -6.27 -9.02 15.17
CA VAL A 61 -4.86 -9.15 15.50
C VAL A 61 -4.56 -8.09 16.56
N GLY A 62 -4.16 -8.52 17.76
CA GLY A 62 -3.94 -7.62 18.90
C GLY A 62 -2.66 -6.77 18.83
N ASN A 63 -1.81 -7.02 17.83
CA ASN A 63 -0.58 -6.29 17.59
C ASN A 63 -0.38 -6.12 16.08
N ASN A 64 0.72 -6.63 15.51
CA ASN A 64 1.07 -6.42 14.09
C ASN A 64 0.62 -7.57 13.20
N ARG A 65 0.17 -7.25 11.97
CA ARG A 65 -0.04 -8.21 10.88
C ARG A 65 0.89 -7.90 9.71
N LEU A 66 1.74 -8.85 9.34
CA LEU A 66 2.52 -8.82 8.11
C LEU A 66 1.90 -9.78 7.08
N LYS A 67 1.69 -9.31 5.85
CA LYS A 67 1.23 -10.14 4.72
C LYS A 67 2.20 -9.94 3.55
N VAL A 68 2.86 -11.01 3.12
CA VAL A 68 3.79 -10.99 1.99
C VAL A 68 3.28 -11.93 0.91
N ILE A 69 3.17 -11.41 -0.31
CA ILE A 69 2.79 -12.17 -1.51
C ILE A 69 3.91 -11.95 -2.53
N ASP A 70 4.58 -13.01 -2.95
CA ASP A 70 5.73 -12.90 -3.86
C ASP A 70 5.34 -12.64 -5.32
N LYS A 71 4.12 -13.01 -5.69
CA LYS A 71 3.59 -12.84 -7.04
C LYS A 71 2.38 -11.91 -7.04
N THR A 72 1.18 -12.47 -7.13
CA THR A 72 -0.03 -11.70 -7.41
C THR A 72 -1.08 -11.90 -6.33
N GLU A 73 -1.66 -10.78 -5.88
CA GLU A 73 -2.87 -10.76 -5.07
C GLU A 73 -4.02 -10.18 -5.90
N THR A 74 -5.16 -10.88 -5.91
CA THR A 74 -6.42 -10.38 -6.47
C THR A 74 -7.48 -10.39 -5.38
N ALA A 75 -8.16 -9.26 -5.18
CA ALA A 75 -9.26 -9.12 -4.23
C ALA A 75 -10.52 -8.64 -4.96
N ILE A 76 -11.60 -9.41 -4.86
CA ILE A 76 -12.91 -9.07 -5.45
C ILE A 76 -13.90 -8.93 -4.29
N ILE A 77 -14.51 -7.76 -4.18
CA ILE A 77 -15.51 -7.45 -3.16
C ILE A 77 -16.82 -7.22 -3.90
N GLY A 78 -17.83 -8.04 -3.63
CA GLY A 78 -19.11 -8.01 -4.35
C GLY A 78 -19.96 -6.77 -4.06
N GLU A 79 -19.76 -6.16 -2.90
CA GLU A 79 -20.48 -4.94 -2.48
C GLU A 79 -19.50 -3.85 -2.04
N LYS A 80 -19.38 -3.58 -0.74
CA LYS A 80 -18.62 -2.45 -0.20
C LYS A 80 -17.29 -2.90 0.40
N ARG A 81 -16.21 -2.21 0.01
CA ARG A 81 -14.93 -2.24 0.73
C ARG A 81 -14.78 -0.95 1.54
N SER A 82 -14.45 -1.07 2.82
CA SER A 82 -14.09 0.06 3.69
C SER A 82 -12.73 -0.22 4.34
N LEU A 83 -11.87 0.80 4.37
CA LEU A 83 -10.58 0.78 5.04
C LEU A 83 -10.51 2.03 5.92
N THR A 84 -10.04 1.87 7.15
CA THR A 84 -9.83 2.97 8.09
C THR A 84 -8.50 2.73 8.78
N VAL A 85 -7.65 3.75 8.78
CA VAL A 85 -6.32 3.73 9.39
C VAL A 85 -6.25 4.92 10.35
N GLN A 86 -5.79 4.67 11.58
CA GLN A 86 -5.78 5.70 12.63
C GLN A 86 -4.66 6.73 12.43
N THR A 87 -3.56 6.28 11.84
CA THR A 87 -2.35 7.08 11.58
C THR A 87 -2.09 7.09 10.07
N ASP A 88 -0.86 6.83 9.64
CA ASP A 88 -0.48 6.88 8.23
C ASP A 88 -0.98 5.69 7.41
N ASP A 89 -1.51 5.97 6.22
CA ASP A 89 -1.78 4.98 5.16
C ASP A 89 -0.84 5.25 3.97
N ILE A 90 0.11 4.33 3.74
CA ILE A 90 1.17 4.48 2.74
C ILE A 90 0.99 3.43 1.65
N SER A 91 0.85 3.89 0.40
CA SER A 91 0.79 3.02 -0.78
C SER A 91 1.92 3.37 -1.75
N LEU A 92 2.80 2.39 -2.01
CA LEU A 92 3.90 2.50 -2.96
C LEU A 92 3.76 1.43 -4.05
N ALA A 93 3.92 1.82 -5.31
CA ALA A 93 3.90 0.92 -6.46
C ALA A 93 5.18 1.12 -7.28
N GLY A 94 5.86 0.03 -7.63
CA GLY A 94 7.07 0.07 -8.47
C GLY A 94 6.79 0.16 -9.97
N GLY A 95 5.54 -0.09 -10.37
CA GLY A 95 5.03 0.15 -11.71
C GLY A 95 3.88 1.15 -11.67
N ASP A 96 2.93 0.99 -12.60
CA ASP A 96 1.78 1.89 -12.68
C ASP A 96 0.77 1.65 -11.55
N LYS A 97 0.19 2.74 -11.04
CA LYS A 97 -0.95 2.72 -10.12
C LYS A 97 -2.18 3.30 -10.81
N THR A 98 -3.18 2.46 -11.06
CA THR A 98 -4.44 2.88 -11.71
C THR A 98 -5.57 2.94 -10.68
N ILE A 99 -6.32 4.05 -10.66
CA ILE A 99 -7.54 4.23 -9.86
C ILE A 99 -8.66 4.68 -10.81
N GLN A 100 -9.74 3.91 -10.88
CA GLN A 100 -10.87 4.17 -11.78
C GLN A 100 -12.19 3.98 -11.03
N THR A 101 -13.13 4.89 -11.26
CA THR A 101 -14.48 4.86 -10.68
C THR A 101 -15.49 5.13 -11.79
N VAL A 102 -16.62 4.42 -11.78
CA VAL A 102 -17.72 4.69 -12.73
C VAL A 102 -18.43 6.00 -12.41
N GLN A 103 -18.56 6.31 -11.12
CA GLN A 103 -19.15 7.56 -10.64
C GLN A 103 -18.03 8.52 -10.21
N ASN A 104 -17.98 8.92 -8.94
CA ASN A 104 -17.07 9.94 -8.47
C ASN A 104 -15.78 9.36 -7.86
N LEU A 105 -14.64 9.96 -8.19
CA LEU A 105 -13.39 9.81 -7.45
C LEU A 105 -13.19 11.06 -6.58
N ARG A 106 -13.39 10.92 -5.27
CA ARG A 106 -13.18 12.01 -4.30
C ARG A 106 -11.85 11.84 -3.58
N LEU A 107 -10.98 12.83 -3.70
CA LEU A 107 -9.79 13.00 -2.87
C LEU A 107 -10.05 14.20 -1.94
N ALA A 108 -9.88 14.00 -0.64
CA ALA A 108 -10.10 15.03 0.37
C ALA A 108 -9.02 14.92 1.45
N ALA A 109 -8.50 16.06 1.90
CA ALA A 109 -7.54 16.16 2.98
C ALA A 109 -7.91 17.35 3.87
N GLY A 110 -7.56 17.27 5.16
CA GLY A 110 -7.79 18.36 6.12
C GLY A 110 -6.82 19.53 5.91
N ASP A 111 -5.56 19.23 5.58
CA ASP A 111 -4.50 20.24 5.49
C ASP A 111 -4.04 20.53 4.07
N SER A 112 -3.68 19.49 3.29
CA SER A 112 -3.22 19.70 1.91
C SER A 112 -3.43 18.49 1.01
N ILE A 113 -3.62 18.76 -0.28
CA ILE A 113 -3.54 17.77 -1.36
C ILE A 113 -2.38 18.17 -2.28
N ILE A 114 -1.43 17.26 -2.50
CA ILE A 114 -0.26 17.48 -3.35
C ILE A 114 -0.24 16.42 -4.46
N LEU A 115 -0.12 16.86 -5.70
CA LEU A 115 0.13 16.02 -6.87
C LEU A 115 1.47 16.43 -7.49
N SER A 116 2.48 15.58 -7.37
CA SER A 116 3.84 15.86 -7.84
C SER A 116 4.28 14.88 -8.92
N CYS A 117 5.04 15.38 -9.88
CA CYS A 117 5.67 14.56 -10.93
C CYS A 117 6.88 15.30 -11.49
N GLY A 118 8.07 14.96 -10.99
CA GLY A 118 9.31 15.47 -11.53
C GLY A 118 9.40 16.99 -11.44
N LYS A 119 9.22 17.69 -12.56
CA LYS A 119 9.30 19.17 -12.65
C LYS A 119 7.95 19.87 -12.57
N THR A 120 6.90 19.16 -12.16
CA THR A 120 5.54 19.69 -11.99
C THR A 120 5.04 19.36 -10.58
N ILE A 121 4.36 20.33 -9.96
CA ILE A 121 3.62 20.13 -8.71
C ILE A 121 2.32 20.94 -8.76
N LEU A 122 1.25 20.34 -8.25
CA LEU A 122 -0.04 20.98 -7.96
C LEU A 122 -0.30 20.81 -6.46
N GLN A 123 -0.63 21.90 -5.78
CA GLN A 123 -0.95 21.89 -4.35
C GLN A 123 -2.25 22.64 -4.07
N MET A 124 -3.06 22.06 -3.20
CA MET A 124 -4.22 22.71 -2.57
C MET A 124 -4.00 22.69 -1.06
N THR A 125 -4.22 23.80 -0.38
CA THR A 125 -4.05 23.92 1.08
C THR A 125 -5.36 24.31 1.76
N SER A 126 -5.44 24.07 3.07
CA SER A 126 -6.64 24.31 3.88
C SER A 126 -7.01 25.78 4.06
N ASP A 127 -6.06 26.70 3.85
CA ASP A 127 -6.29 28.15 3.81
C ASP A 127 -6.80 28.65 2.45
N GLY A 128 -6.97 27.75 1.48
CA GLY A 128 -7.56 28.06 0.17
C GLY A 128 -6.55 28.42 -0.92
N MET A 129 -5.24 28.28 -0.68
CA MET A 129 -4.24 28.46 -1.74
C MET A 129 -4.29 27.30 -2.74
N PHE A 130 -4.17 27.65 -4.02
CA PHE A 130 -4.11 26.71 -5.14
C PHE A 130 -2.88 27.03 -5.99
N ASN A 131 -1.84 26.21 -5.87
CA ASN A 131 -0.55 26.44 -6.49
C ASN A 131 -0.28 25.45 -7.63
N ILE A 132 0.26 25.93 -8.75
CA ILE A 132 0.80 25.09 -9.82
C ILE A 132 2.18 25.63 -10.21
N THR A 133 3.21 24.80 -10.05
CA THR A 133 4.57 25.08 -10.56
C THR A 133 4.93 24.05 -11.61
N CYS A 134 5.33 24.52 -12.80
CA CYS A 134 5.69 23.65 -13.92
C CYS A 134 6.67 24.34 -14.88
N LYS A 135 7.20 23.59 -15.86
CA LYS A 135 8.07 24.16 -16.91
C LYS A 135 7.31 24.94 -17.98
N ASN A 136 6.23 24.34 -18.49
CA ASN A 136 5.35 24.88 -19.52
C ASN A 136 3.93 24.43 -19.16
N PHE A 137 2.93 25.25 -19.48
CA PHE A 137 1.52 24.88 -19.32
C PHE A 137 0.74 25.19 -20.61
N ASN A 138 -0.33 24.45 -20.84
CA ASN A 138 -1.28 24.66 -21.93
C ASN A 138 -2.69 24.43 -21.39
N ILE A 139 -3.60 25.38 -21.62
CA ILE A 139 -5.00 25.31 -21.21
C ILE A 139 -5.86 25.63 -22.42
N THR A 140 -6.70 24.67 -22.83
CA THR A 140 -7.61 24.82 -23.97
C THR A 140 -9.03 24.61 -23.49
N ALA A 141 -9.92 25.57 -23.75
CA ALA A 141 -11.36 25.40 -23.63
C ALA A 141 -11.96 25.28 -25.04
N THR A 142 -12.80 24.27 -25.29
CA THR A 142 -13.48 24.09 -26.59
C THR A 142 -14.74 24.95 -26.74
N GLU A 143 -15.15 25.62 -25.66
CA GLU A 143 -16.25 26.57 -25.62
C GLU A 143 -15.77 27.85 -24.90
N ASN A 144 -16.31 28.16 -23.72
CA ASN A 144 -15.99 29.37 -22.98
C ASN A 144 -14.98 29.09 -21.86
N GLY A 145 -14.01 30.00 -21.68
CA GLY A 145 -13.13 30.05 -20.51
C GLY A 145 -13.41 31.31 -19.68
N LYS A 146 -13.35 31.21 -18.34
CA LYS A 146 -13.47 32.35 -17.42
C LYS A 146 -12.38 32.27 -16.36
N ILE A 147 -11.71 33.39 -16.13
CA ILE A 147 -10.78 33.59 -15.01
C ILE A 147 -11.19 34.91 -14.36
N ASN A 148 -11.51 34.90 -13.08
CA ASN A 148 -11.95 36.08 -12.36
C ASN A 148 -11.51 36.07 -10.90
N THR A 149 -11.43 37.27 -10.34
CA THR A 149 -11.34 37.53 -8.91
C THR A 149 -12.64 38.24 -8.49
N GLN A 150 -13.23 37.85 -7.36
CA GLN A 150 -14.48 38.48 -6.90
C GLN A 150 -14.27 39.89 -6.31
N SER A 151 -13.10 40.11 -5.69
CA SER A 151 -12.73 41.38 -5.07
C SER A 151 -11.25 41.73 -5.20
N GLY A 152 -10.39 40.74 -5.50
CA GLY A 152 -8.94 40.90 -5.60
C GLY A 152 -8.43 41.27 -7.01
N GLN A 153 -7.12 41.33 -7.14
CA GLN A 153 -6.40 41.58 -8.39
C GLN A 153 -6.09 40.26 -9.12
N LEU A 154 -6.19 40.28 -10.45
CA LEU A 154 -5.69 39.21 -11.32
C LEU A 154 -4.38 39.65 -11.95
N ASP A 155 -3.27 39.11 -11.47
CA ASP A 155 -1.95 39.37 -12.03
C ASP A 155 -1.59 38.38 -13.14
N LEU A 156 -1.02 38.92 -14.23
CA LEU A 156 -0.50 38.15 -15.36
C LEU A 156 0.97 38.54 -15.56
N ASN A 157 1.89 37.61 -15.22
CA ASN A 157 3.34 37.79 -15.32
C ASN A 157 3.90 38.95 -14.45
N MET A 158 3.59 38.90 -13.15
CA MET A 158 4.09 39.84 -12.14
C MET A 158 5.63 39.89 -12.04
N ASN A 159 6.15 40.93 -11.39
CA ASN A 159 7.60 41.15 -11.24
C ASN A 159 8.26 40.19 -10.25
N ASP A 160 7.55 39.77 -9.20
CA ASP A 160 8.02 38.72 -8.28
C ASP A 160 7.67 37.35 -8.85
N ARG A 161 8.67 36.68 -9.44
CA ARG A 161 8.50 35.46 -10.23
C ARG A 161 8.94 34.20 -9.48
N ALA A 162 9.03 34.28 -8.16
CA ALA A 162 9.30 33.11 -7.33
C ALA A 162 8.12 32.12 -7.43
N ALA A 163 8.42 30.83 -7.43
CA ALA A 163 7.40 29.80 -7.30
C ALA A 163 7.11 29.58 -5.81
N ASP A 164 5.84 29.61 -5.42
CA ASP A 164 5.42 29.39 -4.03
C ASP A 164 5.76 27.99 -3.53
N ILE A 165 5.76 27.01 -4.44
CA ILE A 165 6.14 25.63 -4.13
C ILE A 165 7.11 25.08 -5.19
N PRO A 166 8.32 24.62 -4.82
CA PRO A 166 9.24 24.00 -5.75
C PRO A 166 8.79 22.57 -6.09
N PRO A 167 8.89 22.14 -7.36
CA PRO A 167 8.64 20.75 -7.73
C PRO A 167 9.76 19.85 -7.19
N PRO A 168 9.49 18.54 -6.97
CA PRO A 168 10.45 17.63 -6.33
C PRO A 168 11.70 17.34 -7.19
N GLY A 169 11.66 17.64 -8.49
CA GLY A 169 12.76 17.46 -9.41
C GLY A 169 12.91 16.02 -9.93
N THR A 170 13.97 15.77 -10.69
CA THR A 170 14.17 14.49 -11.39
C THR A 170 14.54 13.34 -10.46
N SER A 171 14.89 13.61 -9.21
CA SER A 171 15.25 12.61 -8.20
C SER A 171 14.05 11.86 -7.62
N GLU A 172 12.83 12.38 -7.76
CA GLU A 172 11.62 11.77 -7.19
C GLU A 172 11.44 10.31 -7.65
N LYS A 173 11.55 10.07 -8.96
CA LYS A 173 11.45 8.71 -9.53
C LYS A 173 12.51 7.77 -8.95
N THR A 174 13.77 8.22 -8.88
CA THR A 174 14.86 7.42 -8.32
C THR A 174 14.63 7.12 -6.84
N THR A 175 14.11 8.09 -6.08
CA THR A 175 13.81 7.92 -4.65
C THR A 175 12.70 6.89 -4.44
N LEU A 176 11.63 6.95 -5.24
CA LEU A 176 10.53 5.98 -5.19
C LEU A 176 10.99 4.57 -5.60
N GLN A 177 11.83 4.46 -6.63
CA GLN A 177 12.40 3.18 -7.05
C GLN A 177 13.28 2.57 -5.95
N LEU A 178 14.13 3.37 -5.29
CA LEU A 178 14.95 2.91 -4.17
C LEU A 178 14.09 2.40 -3.01
N ALA A 179 12.99 3.07 -2.69
CA ALA A 179 12.06 2.60 -1.66
C ALA A 179 11.42 1.25 -2.01
N ILE A 180 11.06 1.05 -3.29
CA ILE A 180 10.60 -0.25 -3.80
C ILE A 180 11.70 -1.30 -3.66
N ASP A 181 12.90 -1.01 -4.15
CA ASP A 181 14.00 -1.98 -4.15
C ASP A 181 14.32 -2.39 -2.71
N VAL A 182 14.42 -1.44 -1.77
CA VAL A 182 14.65 -1.73 -0.34
C VAL A 182 13.55 -2.62 0.24
N THR A 183 12.28 -2.40 -0.13
CA THR A 183 11.14 -3.21 0.36
C THR A 183 11.26 -4.68 -0.06
N PHE A 184 11.88 -4.96 -1.22
CA PHE A 184 12.01 -6.32 -1.76
C PHE A 184 13.44 -6.91 -1.68
N MET A 185 14.46 -6.11 -1.33
CA MET A 185 15.87 -6.54 -1.25
C MET A 185 16.12 -7.57 -0.13
N THR A 186 15.32 -7.59 0.93
CA THR A 186 15.50 -8.50 2.08
C THR A 186 15.17 -9.97 1.79
N LYS A 187 14.93 -10.35 0.53
CA LYS A 187 14.57 -11.71 0.12
C LYS A 187 15.74 -12.63 -0.24
N ASN A 188 16.99 -12.16 -0.18
CA ASN A 188 18.15 -13.04 -0.30
C ASN A 188 18.40 -13.78 1.02
N LYS A 189 17.60 -14.82 1.30
CA LYS A 189 17.94 -15.93 2.21
C LYS A 189 17.63 -17.24 1.52
#